data_AF-A0A3B9AB95-F1
#
_entry.id   AF-A0A3B9AB95-F1
#
_cell.length_a   1.000
_cell.length_b   1.000
_cell.length_c   1.000
_cell.angle_alpha   90.00
_cell.angle_beta   90.00
_cell.angle_gamma   90.00
#
_symmetry.space_group_name_H-M   'P 1'
#
loop_
_entity.id
_entity.type
_entity.pdbx_description
1 polymer ?
#
loop_
_entity_poly.entity_id
_entity_poly.type
_entity_poly.pdbx_seq_one_letter_code
_entity_poly.pdbx_strand_id
1 'polypeptide(L)'
;MFEIIFLGTSASAPSVRRNLPALVVKKDEYRFLVDCGEGTQRQILQSGIGFKNLTRILLTHGHLDHILGLAGLISTFMRWESIDELEIIGTRSALERVYDLIYGVVLRGAEPPMPLHLRPVQPGLIFEAEDFTIQAFAVSHRGADSLGYLFEEKGRRPFLPEKAEALGIPNGPLRRELVAGNSVSLEDGRIIQPDMVLGEFRPGTRLAIVGDVGDPSNLIDVVQGADALVIE
;
A
#
# COMPACT_ATOMS: atom_id res chain seq x y z
N MET A 1 -6.38 8.94 -5.39
CA MET A 1 -5.90 9.64 -4.19
C MET A 1 -5.81 8.63 -3.06
N PHE A 2 -4.70 8.67 -2.32
CA PHE A 2 -4.53 7.85 -1.12
C PHE A 2 -5.32 8.42 0.06
N GLU A 3 -5.97 7.55 0.82
CA GLU A 3 -6.62 7.88 2.10
C GLU A 3 -5.95 7.08 3.22
N ILE A 4 -5.67 7.74 4.34
CA ILE A 4 -4.99 7.15 5.50
C ILE A 4 -5.96 7.11 6.67
N ILE A 5 -6.11 5.94 7.29
CA ILE A 5 -6.91 5.76 8.50
C ILE A 5 -6.01 5.22 9.60
N PHE A 6 -5.74 6.04 10.60
CA PHE A 6 -5.00 5.63 11.78
C PHE A 6 -5.89 4.77 12.68
N LEU A 7 -5.48 3.52 12.90
CA LEU A 7 -6.18 2.59 13.77
C LEU A 7 -5.56 2.58 15.18
N GLY A 8 -4.25 2.78 15.27
CA GLY A 8 -3.55 3.00 16.52
C GLY A 8 -2.24 3.79 16.33
N THR A 9 -1.87 4.52 17.37
CA THR A 9 -0.83 5.58 17.36
C THR A 9 -0.09 5.67 18.69
N SER A 10 -0.10 4.59 19.47
CA SER A 10 0.68 4.44 20.69
C SER A 10 1.94 3.64 20.41
N ALA A 11 3.06 3.96 21.04
CA ALA A 11 4.30 3.20 20.94
C ALA A 11 4.42 2.20 22.10
N SER A 12 4.88 0.97 21.83
CA SER A 12 5.17 -0.10 22.81
C SER A 12 3.97 -0.66 23.60
N ALA A 13 3.15 0.19 24.21
CA ALA A 13 2.01 -0.20 25.02
C ALA A 13 0.76 0.62 24.64
N PRO A 14 -0.44 0.02 24.67
CA PRO A 14 -1.67 0.76 24.43
C PRO A 14 -1.99 1.68 25.62
N SER A 15 -2.80 2.71 25.35
CA SER A 15 -3.42 3.53 26.39
C SER A 15 -4.93 3.51 26.23
N VAL A 16 -5.64 4.07 27.23
CA VAL A 16 -7.11 4.24 27.17
C VAL A 16 -7.56 5.01 25.92
N ARG A 17 -6.70 5.87 25.34
CA ARG A 17 -7.03 6.73 24.19
C ARG A 17 -6.39 6.31 22.87
N ARG A 18 -5.35 5.48 22.90
CA ARG A 18 -4.55 5.13 21.72
C ARG A 18 -4.22 3.65 21.71
N ASN A 19 -4.63 2.97 20.64
CA ASN A 19 -4.24 1.58 20.38
C ASN A 19 -2.79 1.48 19.88
N LEU A 20 -2.23 0.28 19.88
CA LEU A 20 -0.92 -0.04 19.30
C LEU A 20 -0.86 0.21 17.78
N PRO A 21 0.35 0.35 17.19
CA PRO A 21 0.53 0.80 15.82
C PRO A 21 -0.24 -0.05 14.80
N ALA A 22 -1.06 0.64 14.02
CA ALA A 22 -1.74 0.13 12.84
C ALA A 22 -2.35 1.29 12.08
N LEU A 23 -2.28 1.26 10.75
CA LEU A 23 -3.01 2.17 9.88
C LEU A 23 -3.44 1.46 8.61
N VAL A 24 -4.49 1.95 7.96
CA VAL A 24 -4.89 1.48 6.63
C VAL A 24 -4.63 2.57 5.61
N VAL A 25 -3.94 2.21 4.53
CA VAL A 25 -3.85 3.02 3.31
C VAL A 25 -4.87 2.48 2.30
N LYS A 26 -5.76 3.36 1.82
CA LYS A 26 -6.75 3.04 0.78
C LYS A 26 -6.41 3.73 -0.52
N LYS A 27 -6.63 3.01 -1.63
CA LYS A 27 -6.59 3.54 -2.99
C LYS A 27 -7.59 2.74 -3.83
N ASP A 28 -8.71 3.37 -4.18
CA ASP A 28 -9.81 2.74 -4.91
C ASP A 28 -10.28 1.44 -4.21
N GLU A 29 -10.21 0.26 -4.84
CA GLU A 29 -10.53 -1.00 -4.17
C GLU A 29 -9.44 -1.54 -3.24
N TYR A 30 -8.20 -1.07 -3.36
CA TYR A 30 -7.05 -1.56 -2.61
C TYR A 30 -7.03 -1.03 -1.18
N ARG A 31 -6.72 -1.93 -0.25
CA ARG A 31 -6.56 -1.61 1.16
C ARG A 31 -5.32 -2.32 1.68
N PHE A 32 -4.39 -1.56 2.22
CA PHE A 32 -3.14 -2.06 2.81
C PHE A 32 -3.15 -1.73 4.29
N LEU A 33 -3.10 -2.75 5.13
CA LEU A 33 -2.88 -2.57 6.57
C LEU A 33 -1.38 -2.46 6.80
N VAL A 34 -0.89 -1.31 7.28
CA VAL A 34 0.51 -1.16 7.69
C VAL A 34 0.60 -1.37 9.20
N ASP A 35 1.34 -2.39 9.59
CA ASP A 35 1.40 -2.98 10.93
C ASP A 35 0.05 -3.43 11.50
N CYS A 36 0.09 -4.31 12.49
CA CYS A 36 -1.08 -4.92 13.09
C CYS A 36 -0.84 -5.18 14.58
N GLY A 37 -0.78 -4.10 15.37
CA GLY A 37 -0.70 -4.20 16.81
C GLY A 37 -1.94 -4.84 17.44
N GLU A 38 -1.81 -5.30 18.69
CA GLU A 38 -2.94 -5.87 19.44
C GLU A 38 -4.14 -4.90 19.43
N GLY A 39 -5.35 -5.43 19.24
CA GLY A 39 -6.58 -4.63 19.19
C GLY A 39 -6.95 -4.07 17.81
N THR A 40 -6.09 -4.19 16.80
CA THR A 40 -6.31 -3.66 15.43
C THR A 40 -7.66 -4.05 14.84
N GLN A 41 -8.10 -5.30 14.97
CA GLN A 41 -9.41 -5.74 14.45
C GLN A 41 -10.61 -4.96 15.03
N ARG A 42 -10.53 -4.54 16.30
CA ARG A 42 -11.58 -3.73 16.94
C ARG A 42 -11.55 -2.31 16.40
N GLN A 43 -10.35 -1.77 16.18
CA GLN A 43 -10.17 -0.44 15.59
C GLN A 43 -10.69 -0.40 14.14
N ILE A 44 -10.52 -1.48 13.36
CA ILE A 44 -11.10 -1.63 12.01
C ILE A 44 -12.64 -1.56 12.05
N LEU A 45 -13.26 -2.24 13.02
CA LEU A 45 -14.71 -2.20 13.19
C LEU A 45 -15.21 -0.82 13.62
N GLN A 46 -14.50 -0.17 14.55
CA GLN A 46 -14.85 1.16 15.06
C GLN A 46 -14.69 2.26 14.00
N SER A 47 -13.73 2.15 13.09
CA SER A 47 -13.55 3.11 12.00
C SER A 47 -14.59 2.97 10.88
N GLY A 48 -15.36 1.88 10.87
CA GLY A 48 -16.41 1.62 9.88
C GLY A 48 -15.90 1.11 8.52
N ILE A 49 -14.59 0.92 8.36
CA ILE A 49 -14.01 0.46 7.08
C ILE A 49 -14.27 -1.03 6.81
N GLY A 50 -14.47 -1.81 7.87
CA GLY A 50 -14.66 -3.25 7.80
C GLY A 50 -13.43 -3.99 7.22
N PHE A 51 -13.62 -5.28 6.93
CA PHE A 51 -12.54 -6.16 6.48
C PHE A 51 -12.51 -6.40 4.97
N LYS A 52 -13.50 -5.89 4.23
CA LYS A 52 -13.65 -6.12 2.79
C LYS A 52 -12.41 -5.62 2.03
N ASN A 53 -11.82 -6.45 1.18
CA ASN A 53 -10.59 -6.22 0.42
C ASN A 53 -9.34 -5.93 1.26
N LEU A 54 -9.33 -6.23 2.56
CA LEU A 54 -8.12 -6.13 3.38
C LEU A 54 -7.25 -7.37 3.19
N THR A 55 -6.69 -7.52 1.99
CA THR A 55 -5.94 -8.72 1.57
C THR A 55 -4.43 -8.59 1.70
N ARG A 56 -3.93 -7.42 2.08
CA ARG A 56 -2.48 -7.16 2.20
C ARG A 56 -2.13 -6.46 3.51
N ILE A 57 -1.19 -7.04 4.23
CA ILE A 57 -0.60 -6.49 5.45
C ILE A 57 0.87 -6.24 5.20
N LEU A 58 1.32 -5.01 5.44
CA LEU A 58 2.70 -4.57 5.30
C LEU A 58 3.29 -4.38 6.70
N LEU A 59 4.25 -5.20 7.09
CA LEU A 59 4.89 -5.15 8.41
C LEU A 59 6.21 -4.39 8.32
N THR A 60 6.29 -3.29 9.05
CA THR A 60 7.51 -2.50 9.14
C THR A 60 8.64 -3.31 9.78
N HIS A 61 8.36 -3.99 10.89
CA HIS A 61 9.31 -4.84 11.60
C HIS A 61 8.63 -5.86 12.54
N GLY A 62 9.43 -6.67 13.24
CA GLY A 62 8.96 -7.80 14.04
C GLY A 62 8.66 -7.53 15.52
N HIS A 63 8.63 -6.27 15.99
CA HIS A 63 8.28 -6.01 17.38
C HIS A 63 6.83 -6.41 17.68
N LEU A 64 6.58 -6.83 18.92
CA LEU A 64 5.32 -7.46 19.30
C LEU A 64 4.14 -6.49 19.20
N ASP A 65 4.35 -5.22 19.49
CA ASP A 65 3.36 -4.18 19.35
C ASP A 65 2.95 -3.89 17.90
N HIS A 66 3.68 -4.39 16.91
CA HIS A 66 3.35 -4.28 15.48
C HIS A 66 2.75 -5.55 14.88
N ILE A 67 2.82 -6.71 15.56
CA ILE A 67 2.40 -8.00 14.97
C ILE A 67 1.36 -8.78 15.78
N LEU A 68 1.19 -8.52 17.08
CA LEU A 68 0.32 -9.35 17.93
C LEU A 68 -1.16 -9.30 17.55
N GLY A 69 -1.61 -8.26 16.85
CA GLY A 69 -2.97 -8.15 16.32
C GLY A 69 -3.28 -9.17 15.23
N LEU A 70 -2.27 -9.70 14.55
CA LEU A 70 -2.44 -10.69 13.47
C LEU A 70 -3.15 -11.94 13.97
N ALA A 71 -2.87 -12.40 15.20
CA ALA A 71 -3.48 -13.60 15.75
C ALA A 71 -5.01 -13.45 15.87
N GLY A 72 -5.46 -12.32 16.40
CA GLY A 72 -6.88 -12.02 16.51
C GLY A 72 -7.53 -11.82 15.14
N LEU A 73 -6.84 -11.12 14.23
CA LEU A 73 -7.34 -10.84 12.88
C LEU A 73 -7.54 -12.13 12.08
N ILE A 74 -6.57 -13.03 12.08
CA ILE A 74 -6.65 -14.32 11.38
C ILE A 74 -7.74 -15.20 12.01
N SER A 75 -7.84 -15.25 13.34
CA SER A 75 -8.94 -15.98 14.01
C SER A 75 -10.32 -15.44 13.59
N THR A 76 -10.44 -14.14 13.34
CA THR A 76 -11.67 -13.53 12.82
C THR A 76 -11.91 -13.91 11.36
N PHE A 77 -10.89 -13.90 10.51
CA PHE A 77 -11.01 -14.33 9.10
C PHE A 77 -11.36 -15.81 8.97
N MET A 78 -10.93 -16.67 9.89
CA MET A 78 -11.35 -18.09 9.93
C MET A 78 -12.85 -18.30 10.06
N ARG A 79 -13.59 -17.31 10.57
CA ARG A 79 -15.05 -17.37 10.74
C ARG A 79 -15.79 -16.61 9.65
N TRP A 80 -15.08 -15.92 8.76
CA TRP A 80 -15.65 -15.00 7.79
C TRP A 80 -15.26 -15.43 6.38
N GLU A 81 -16.20 -16.07 5.67
CA GLU A 81 -16.00 -16.66 4.33
C GLU A 81 -15.71 -15.64 3.21
N SER A 82 -15.57 -14.35 3.52
CA SER A 82 -15.49 -13.28 2.53
C SER A 82 -14.06 -12.83 2.19
N ILE A 83 -13.02 -13.53 2.63
CA ILE A 83 -11.63 -13.19 2.29
C ILE A 83 -11.02 -14.32 1.46
N ASP A 84 -10.78 -14.02 0.19
CA ASP A 84 -10.29 -14.98 -0.79
C ASP A 84 -8.79 -15.28 -0.65
N GLU A 85 -8.00 -14.33 -0.14
CA GLU A 85 -6.57 -14.49 0.11
C GLU A 85 -6.06 -13.44 1.11
N LEU A 86 -4.94 -13.74 1.80
CA LEU A 86 -4.21 -12.78 2.62
C LEU A 86 -2.70 -12.91 2.38
N GLU A 87 -2.07 -11.79 2.07
CA GLU A 87 -0.64 -11.66 1.95
C GLU A 87 -0.09 -10.80 3.10
N ILE A 88 0.88 -11.33 3.84
CA ILE A 88 1.62 -10.62 4.87
C ILE A 88 3.05 -10.43 4.37
N ILE A 89 3.42 -9.17 4.18
CA ILE A 89 4.68 -8.73 3.57
C ILE A 89 5.53 -8.10 4.66
N GLY A 90 6.80 -8.47 4.75
CA GLY A 90 7.73 -7.91 5.73
C GLY A 90 9.14 -8.43 5.54
N THR A 91 10.06 -8.06 6.44
CA THR A 91 11.40 -8.66 6.47
C THR A 91 11.33 -10.13 6.84
N ARG A 92 12.36 -10.91 6.47
CA ARG A 92 12.42 -12.34 6.84
C ARG A 92 12.33 -12.54 8.35
N SER A 93 13.05 -11.74 9.14
CA SER A 93 13.06 -11.80 10.60
C SER A 93 11.70 -11.47 11.22
N ALA A 94 10.96 -10.49 10.67
CA ALA A 94 9.60 -10.21 11.09
C ALA A 94 8.66 -11.39 10.76
N LEU A 95 8.76 -11.95 9.55
CA LEU A 95 7.90 -13.03 9.11
C LEU A 95 8.15 -14.36 9.83
N GLU A 96 9.37 -14.63 10.31
CA GLU A 96 9.65 -15.78 11.18
C GLU A 96 8.84 -15.71 12.48
N ARG A 97 8.78 -14.53 13.11
CA ARG A 97 7.96 -14.31 14.33
C ARG A 97 6.47 -14.42 14.04
N VAL A 98 6.04 -13.93 12.88
CA VAL A 98 4.66 -14.07 12.41
C VAL A 98 4.31 -15.54 12.15
N TYR A 99 5.23 -16.31 11.56
CA TYR A 99 5.04 -17.74 11.34
C TYR A 99 4.83 -18.48 12.66
N ASP A 100 5.68 -18.23 13.66
CA ASP A 100 5.53 -18.83 15.00
C ASP A 100 4.19 -18.47 15.64
N LEU A 101 3.77 -17.21 15.54
CA LEU A 101 2.49 -16.73 16.05
C LEU A 101 1.32 -17.44 15.36
N ILE A 102 1.31 -17.47 14.03
CA ILE A 102 0.18 -17.99 13.26
C ILE A 102 0.14 -19.52 13.31
N TYR A 103 1.22 -20.19 12.92
CA TYR A 103 1.22 -21.64 12.79
C TYR A 103 1.46 -22.35 14.13
N GLY A 104 2.24 -21.75 15.03
CA GLY A 104 2.52 -22.31 16.35
C GLY A 104 1.43 -22.02 17.39
N VAL A 105 0.74 -20.88 17.31
CA VAL A 105 -0.27 -20.49 18.32
C VAL A 105 -1.70 -20.54 17.79
N VAL A 106 -1.97 -19.91 16.64
CA VAL A 106 -3.35 -19.74 16.14
C VAL A 106 -3.88 -21.00 15.46
N LEU A 107 -3.16 -21.51 14.46
CA LEU A 107 -3.60 -22.64 13.63
C LEU A 107 -3.24 -23.98 14.27
N ARG A 108 -2.06 -24.13 14.89
CA ARG A 108 -1.61 -25.36 15.56
C ARG A 108 -1.83 -26.63 14.72
N GLY A 109 -1.46 -26.56 13.44
CA GLY A 109 -1.61 -27.67 12.49
C GLY A 109 -2.95 -27.70 11.74
N ALA A 110 -3.88 -26.79 12.02
CA ALA A 110 -5.04 -26.56 11.16
C ALA A 110 -4.63 -25.82 9.86
N GLU A 111 -5.40 -26.02 8.80
CA GLU A 111 -5.22 -25.26 7.56
C GLU A 111 -5.80 -23.84 7.71
N PRO A 112 -5.16 -22.84 7.10
CA PRO A 112 -5.72 -21.49 7.06
C PRO A 112 -7.03 -21.49 6.23
N PRO A 113 -7.98 -20.61 6.58
CA PRO A 113 -9.31 -20.57 5.96
C PRO A 113 -9.30 -20.05 4.52
N MET A 114 -8.21 -19.38 4.15
CA MET A 114 -7.90 -18.93 2.80
C MET A 114 -6.39 -19.05 2.56
N PRO A 115 -5.93 -19.00 1.31
CA PRO A 115 -4.51 -18.84 0.98
C PRO A 115 -3.87 -17.72 1.82
N LEU A 116 -2.91 -18.11 2.65
CA LEU A 116 -2.11 -17.20 3.48
C LEU A 116 -0.67 -17.22 2.99
N HIS A 117 -0.21 -16.08 2.50
CA HIS A 117 1.13 -15.92 1.94
C HIS A 117 1.99 -15.06 2.86
N LEU A 118 3.07 -15.62 3.41
CA LEU A 118 4.12 -14.83 4.07
C LEU A 118 5.19 -14.51 3.03
N ARG A 119 5.25 -13.26 2.55
CA ARG A 119 6.15 -12.85 1.47
C ARG A 119 7.31 -12.00 2.01
N PRO A 120 8.52 -12.57 2.18
CA PRO A 120 9.68 -11.80 2.60
C PRO A 120 10.11 -10.83 1.48
N VAL A 121 10.41 -9.59 1.86
CA VAL A 121 10.87 -8.55 0.92
C VAL A 121 12.15 -7.88 1.40
N GLN A 122 12.87 -7.31 0.43
CA GLN A 122 13.98 -6.38 0.62
C GLN A 122 13.55 -4.99 0.09
N PRO A 123 14.29 -3.91 0.39
CA PRO A 123 14.05 -2.61 -0.23
C PRO A 123 13.92 -2.70 -1.76
N GLY A 124 12.91 -2.04 -2.32
CA GLY A 124 12.56 -2.09 -3.74
C GLY A 124 11.05 -2.17 -3.98
N LEU A 125 10.66 -2.35 -5.24
CA LEU A 125 9.25 -2.47 -5.63
C LEU A 125 8.62 -3.74 -5.02
N ILE A 126 7.54 -3.57 -4.25
CA ILE A 126 6.81 -4.69 -3.64
C ILE A 126 5.43 -4.88 -4.25
N PHE A 127 4.82 -3.85 -4.81
CA PHE A 127 3.49 -3.93 -5.41
C PHE A 127 3.36 -2.94 -6.57
N GLU A 128 2.70 -3.37 -7.63
CA GLU A 128 2.39 -2.53 -8.78
C GLU A 128 0.94 -2.77 -9.22
N ALA A 129 0.19 -1.67 -9.33
CA ALA A 129 -1.12 -1.63 -9.98
C ALA A 129 -1.04 -0.78 -11.26
N GLU A 130 -2.17 -0.64 -11.94
CA GLU A 130 -2.26 0.16 -13.16
C GLU A 130 -1.81 1.60 -12.93
N ASP A 131 -2.20 2.22 -11.81
CA ASP A 131 -2.07 3.65 -11.56
C ASP A 131 -1.23 4.02 -10.32
N PHE A 132 -0.70 3.05 -9.57
CA PHE A 132 0.24 3.31 -8.47
C PHE A 132 1.19 2.14 -8.18
N THR A 133 2.26 2.43 -7.44
CA THR A 133 3.23 1.45 -6.95
C THR A 133 3.40 1.57 -5.44
N ILE A 134 3.93 0.51 -4.83
CA ILE A 134 4.43 0.54 -3.44
C ILE A 134 5.86 0.02 -3.45
N GLN A 135 6.77 0.80 -2.89
CA GLN A 135 8.17 0.43 -2.71
C GLN A 135 8.48 0.32 -1.22
N ALA A 136 9.21 -0.72 -0.83
CA ALA A 136 9.80 -0.81 0.50
C ALA A 136 11.15 -0.08 0.52
N PHE A 137 11.49 0.56 1.63
CA PHE A 137 12.83 1.14 1.86
C PHE A 137 13.32 0.79 3.26
N ALA A 138 14.64 0.75 3.45
CA ALA A 138 15.23 0.40 4.74
C ALA A 138 15.12 1.57 5.74
N VAL A 139 14.76 1.24 6.99
CA VAL A 139 14.71 2.17 8.11
C VAL A 139 15.67 1.70 9.19
N SER A 140 16.51 2.60 9.71
CA SER A 140 17.45 2.27 10.77
C SER A 140 16.74 2.19 12.12
N HIS A 141 16.45 0.97 12.60
CA HIS A 141 15.88 0.71 13.92
C HIS A 141 16.80 -0.15 14.78
N ARG A 142 16.68 -0.04 16.10
CA ARG A 142 17.57 -0.74 17.05
C ARG A 142 17.33 -2.24 17.01
N GLY A 143 18.31 -2.99 16.49
CA GLY A 143 18.37 -4.45 16.62
C GLY A 143 17.37 -5.24 15.77
N ALA A 144 16.59 -4.57 14.92
CA ALA A 144 15.68 -5.20 13.97
C ALA A 144 15.77 -4.52 12.59
N ASP A 145 15.72 -5.32 11.53
CA ASP A 145 15.53 -4.81 10.17
C ASP A 145 14.13 -4.20 10.09
N SER A 146 14.06 -2.87 9.98
CA SER A 146 12.82 -2.11 9.83
C SER A 146 12.67 -1.61 8.39
N LEU A 147 11.42 -1.54 7.95
CA LEU A 147 11.03 -1.07 6.63
C LEU A 147 10.10 0.14 6.75
N GLY A 148 10.20 1.01 5.75
CA GLY A 148 9.14 1.94 5.39
C GLY A 148 8.57 1.60 4.02
N TYR A 149 7.44 2.21 3.70
CA TYR A 149 6.70 2.00 2.47
C TYR A 149 6.40 3.33 1.80
N LEU A 150 6.77 3.45 0.53
CA LEU A 150 6.50 4.60 -0.31
C LEU A 150 5.40 4.21 -1.32
N PHE A 151 4.24 4.84 -1.18
CA PHE A 151 3.10 4.71 -2.08
C PHE A 151 3.15 5.85 -3.09
N GLU A 152 3.18 5.53 -4.39
CA GLU A 152 3.35 6.53 -5.45
C GLU A 152 2.32 6.31 -6.55
N GLU A 153 1.43 7.29 -6.76
CA GLU A 153 0.60 7.30 -7.96
C GLU A 153 1.50 7.55 -9.18
N LYS A 154 1.19 6.89 -10.29
CA LYS A 154 1.84 7.15 -11.56
C LYS A 154 1.44 8.54 -12.04
N GLY A 155 2.44 9.35 -12.40
CA GLY A 155 2.18 10.65 -12.98
C GLY A 155 1.47 10.52 -14.33
N ARG A 156 0.69 11.54 -14.69
CA ARG A 156 -0.15 11.50 -15.89
C ARG A 156 -0.14 12.81 -16.61
N ARG A 157 -0.42 12.76 -17.91
CA ARG A 157 -0.70 13.94 -18.71
C ARG A 157 -2.20 14.01 -18.97
N PRO A 158 -2.88 15.11 -18.60
CA PRO A 158 -4.31 15.21 -18.82
C PRO A 158 -4.60 15.25 -20.32
N PHE A 159 -5.58 14.48 -20.77
CA PHE A 159 -6.09 14.60 -22.13
C PHE A 159 -6.80 15.95 -22.32
N LEU A 160 -6.62 16.58 -23.48
CA LEU A 160 -7.19 17.88 -23.84
C LEU A 160 -8.27 17.69 -24.92
N PRO A 161 -9.55 17.50 -24.54
CA PRO A 161 -10.63 17.18 -25.48
C PRO A 161 -10.75 18.22 -26.59
N GLU A 162 -10.63 19.50 -26.25
CA GLU A 162 -10.75 20.62 -27.20
C GLU A 162 -9.68 20.56 -28.31
N LYS A 163 -8.43 20.19 -27.97
CA LYS A 163 -7.38 20.02 -28.99
C LYS A 163 -7.64 18.81 -29.88
N ALA A 164 -8.12 17.71 -29.30
CA ALA A 164 -8.45 16.51 -30.07
C ALA A 164 -9.63 16.75 -31.02
N GLU A 165 -10.63 17.51 -30.60
CA GLU A 165 -11.77 17.94 -31.43
C GLU A 165 -11.34 18.90 -32.53
N ALA A 166 -10.51 19.90 -32.22
CA ALA A 166 -9.95 20.81 -33.22
C ALA A 166 -9.11 20.09 -34.29
N LEU A 167 -8.48 18.97 -33.93
CA LEU A 167 -7.73 18.11 -34.86
C LEU A 167 -8.62 17.11 -35.61
N GLY A 168 -9.91 17.01 -35.28
CA GLY A 168 -10.86 16.09 -35.91
C GLY A 168 -10.68 14.63 -35.48
N ILE A 169 -10.11 14.38 -34.30
CA ILE A 169 -9.85 13.03 -33.81
C ILE A 169 -11.16 12.43 -33.27
N PRO A 170 -11.67 11.32 -33.81
CA PRO A 170 -12.92 10.72 -33.37
C PRO A 170 -12.81 10.22 -31.92
N ASN A 171 -13.96 10.12 -31.24
CA ASN A 171 -14.04 9.43 -29.96
C ASN A 171 -13.76 7.94 -30.15
N GLY A 172 -13.06 7.31 -29.20
CA GLY A 172 -12.81 5.87 -29.21
C GLY A 172 -11.32 5.49 -29.15
N PRO A 173 -10.92 4.37 -29.78
CA PRO A 173 -9.60 3.74 -29.56
C PRO A 173 -8.41 4.67 -29.83
N LEU A 174 -8.48 5.52 -30.85
CA LEU A 174 -7.38 6.44 -31.21
C LEU A 174 -7.02 7.40 -30.08
N ARG A 175 -8.01 7.89 -29.32
CA ARG A 175 -7.74 8.76 -28.16
C ARG A 175 -7.09 7.98 -27.02
N ARG A 176 -7.42 6.69 -26.85
CA ARG A 176 -6.81 5.82 -25.83
C ARG A 176 -5.34 5.56 -26.14
N GLU A 177 -5.00 5.28 -27.39
CA GLU A 177 -3.62 5.13 -27.85
C GLU A 177 -2.79 6.40 -27.59
N LEU A 178 -3.36 7.57 -27.91
CA LEU A 178 -2.70 8.86 -27.62
C LEU A 178 -2.46 9.07 -26.13
N VAL A 179 -3.42 8.72 -25.26
CA VAL A 179 -3.27 8.78 -23.80
C VAL A 179 -2.22 7.78 -23.29
N ALA A 180 -2.10 6.61 -23.94
CA ALA A 180 -1.06 5.63 -23.66
C ALA A 180 0.33 6.06 -24.14
N GLY A 181 0.44 7.21 -24.82
CA GLY A 181 1.71 7.75 -25.32
C GLY A 181 2.08 7.26 -26.72
N ASN A 182 1.17 6.60 -27.43
CA ASN A 182 1.40 6.13 -28.80
C ASN A 182 0.93 7.16 -29.83
N SER A 183 1.69 7.35 -30.91
CA SER A 183 1.24 8.13 -32.06
C SER A 183 0.15 7.37 -32.83
N VAL A 184 -0.81 8.08 -33.44
CA VAL A 184 -1.88 7.47 -34.23
C VAL A 184 -2.00 8.09 -35.61
N SER A 185 -2.40 7.29 -36.60
CA SER A 185 -2.71 7.78 -37.95
C SER A 185 -4.22 7.94 -38.12
N LEU A 186 -4.65 9.09 -38.62
CA LEU A 186 -6.04 9.36 -38.99
C LEU A 186 -6.33 8.86 -40.41
N GLU A 187 -7.62 8.72 -40.74
CA GLU A 187 -8.07 8.29 -42.08
C GLU A 187 -7.63 9.23 -43.21
N ASP A 188 -7.43 10.51 -42.89
CA ASP A 188 -6.91 11.52 -43.82
C ASP A 188 -5.38 11.50 -43.99
N GLY A 189 -4.70 10.51 -43.38
CA GLY A 189 -3.27 10.30 -43.48
C GLY A 189 -2.42 11.13 -42.52
N ARG A 190 -3.01 12.02 -41.70
CA ARG A 190 -2.26 12.75 -40.68
C ARG A 190 -1.80 11.82 -39.55
N ILE A 191 -0.57 12.03 -39.07
CA ILE A 191 -0.06 11.37 -37.86
C ILE A 191 -0.21 12.34 -36.69
N ILE A 192 -0.92 11.93 -35.66
CA ILE A 192 -1.11 12.69 -34.43
C ILE A 192 -0.17 12.16 -33.37
N GLN A 193 0.59 13.08 -32.77
CA GLN A 193 1.46 12.81 -31.63
C GLN A 193 0.71 13.04 -30.32
N PRO A 194 1.02 12.28 -29.24
CA PRO A 194 0.42 12.51 -27.92
C PRO A 194 0.53 13.96 -27.44
N ASP A 195 1.68 14.62 -27.66
CA ASP A 195 1.92 16.01 -27.26
C ASP A 195 0.93 17.03 -27.86
N MET A 196 0.29 16.69 -28.97
CA MET A 196 -0.70 17.56 -29.62
C MET A 196 -2.01 17.61 -28.83
N VAL A 197 -2.31 16.58 -28.05
CA VAL A 197 -3.60 16.41 -27.34
C VAL A 197 -3.45 16.15 -25.84
N LEU A 198 -2.22 16.04 -25.33
CA LEU A 198 -1.93 15.88 -23.92
C LEU A 198 -1.39 17.19 -23.33
N GLY A 199 -1.84 17.54 -22.14
CA GLY A 199 -1.31 18.66 -21.37
C GLY A 199 0.05 18.37 -20.74
N GLU A 200 0.48 19.29 -19.86
CA GLU A 200 1.69 19.13 -19.08
C GLU A 200 1.62 17.92 -18.14
N PHE A 201 2.78 17.32 -17.88
CA PHE A 201 2.90 16.22 -16.95
C PHE A 201 2.55 16.68 -15.53
N ARG A 202 1.63 15.94 -14.90
CA ARG A 202 1.28 16.12 -13.50
C ARG A 202 1.89 14.95 -12.72
N PRO A 203 2.79 15.21 -11.76
CA PRO A 203 3.31 14.16 -10.89
C PRO A 203 2.15 13.51 -10.12
N GLY A 204 2.27 12.21 -9.87
CA GLY A 204 1.31 11.52 -9.00
C GLY A 204 1.61 11.79 -7.53
N THR A 205 0.62 11.55 -6.68
CA THR A 205 0.73 11.71 -5.23
C THR A 205 1.75 10.74 -4.65
N ARG A 206 2.61 11.21 -3.74
CA ARG A 206 3.62 10.40 -3.04
C ARG A 206 3.34 10.41 -1.53
N LEU A 207 3.12 9.23 -0.95
CA LEU A 207 2.88 9.01 0.48
C LEU A 207 3.97 8.10 1.04
N ALA A 208 4.77 8.62 1.97
CA ALA A 208 5.78 7.85 2.69
C ALA A 208 5.26 7.45 4.08
N ILE A 209 5.44 6.18 4.42
CA ILE A 209 5.12 5.62 5.74
C ILE A 209 6.39 4.98 6.27
N VAL A 210 6.90 5.46 7.39
CA VAL A 210 8.13 5.01 8.02
C VAL A 210 7.75 4.16 9.22
N GLY A 211 8.33 2.96 9.34
CA GLY A 211 8.28 2.23 10.61
C GLY A 211 9.11 2.93 11.69
N ASP A 212 9.24 2.29 12.84
CA ASP A 212 10.09 2.81 13.92
C ASP A 212 11.51 3.09 13.41
N VAL A 213 12.05 4.24 13.81
CA VAL A 213 13.32 4.83 13.37
C VAL A 213 14.13 5.32 14.57
N GLY A 214 15.35 4.81 14.67
CA GLY A 214 16.35 5.31 15.61
C GLY A 214 17.20 6.46 15.06
N ASP A 215 17.55 6.41 13.77
CA ASP A 215 18.31 7.44 13.05
C ASP A 215 17.64 7.74 11.70
N PRO A 216 17.05 8.94 11.51
CA PRO A 216 16.33 9.28 10.29
C PRO A 216 17.23 9.76 9.14
N SER A 217 18.56 9.83 9.32
CA SER A 217 19.47 10.38 8.32
C SER A 217 19.40 9.67 6.97
N ASN A 218 19.15 8.36 6.95
CA ASN A 218 19.02 7.56 5.73
C ASN A 218 17.66 7.71 5.02
N LEU A 219 16.73 8.51 5.58
CA LEU A 219 15.38 8.68 5.03
C LEU A 219 15.24 9.89 4.10
N ILE A 220 16.15 10.86 4.21
CA ILE A 220 16.04 12.19 3.56
C ILE A 220 15.76 12.03 2.05
N ASP A 221 16.60 11.27 1.34
CA ASP A 221 16.49 11.11 -0.11
C ASP A 221 15.19 10.40 -0.53
N VAL A 222 14.71 9.46 0.30
CA VAL A 222 13.53 8.65 0.00
C VAL A 222 12.25 9.47 0.16
N VAL A 223 12.16 10.25 1.24
CA VAL A 223 10.95 11.01 1.59
C VAL A 223 10.91 12.40 0.97
N GLN A 224 12.01 12.86 0.37
CA GLN A 224 12.08 14.17 -0.27
C GLN A 224 11.01 14.29 -1.36
N GLY A 225 10.16 15.32 -1.25
CA GLY A 225 9.08 15.56 -2.20
C GLY A 225 7.89 14.61 -2.05
N ALA A 226 7.75 13.91 -0.91
CA ALA A 226 6.50 13.27 -0.55
C ALA A 226 5.43 14.34 -0.22
N ASP A 227 4.20 14.12 -0.65
CA ASP A 227 3.05 14.97 -0.32
C ASP A 227 2.59 14.74 1.14
N ALA A 228 2.85 13.55 1.67
CA ALA A 228 2.62 13.20 3.06
C ALA A 228 3.70 12.24 3.58
N LEU A 229 4.10 12.45 4.84
CA LEU A 229 5.04 11.61 5.58
C LEU A 229 4.39 11.18 6.90
N VAL A 230 4.25 9.88 7.11
CA VAL A 230 3.87 9.27 8.39
C VAL A 230 5.12 8.68 9.02
N ILE A 231 5.49 9.18 10.19
CA ILE A 231 6.68 8.81 10.96
C ILE A 231 6.36 9.00 12.46
N GLU A 232 7.07 8.30 13.35
CA GLU A 232 6.92 8.44 14.81
C GLU A 232 7.34 9.82 15.36
#